data_AF-A0A948QA23-F1
#
_entry.id   AF-A0A948QA23-F1
#
_cell.length_a   1.000
_cell.length_b   1.000
_cell.length_c   1.000
_cell.angle_alpha   90.00
_cell.angle_beta   90.00
_cell.angle_gamma   90.00
#
_symmetry.space_group_name_H-M   'P 1'
#
loop_
_entity.id
_entity.type
_entity.pdbx_description
1 polymer ?
#
loop_
_entity_poly.entity_id
_entity_poly.type
_entity_poly.pdbx_seq_one_letter_code
_entity_poly.pdbx_strand_id
1 'polypeptide(L)' 'MISQKLKDEKLNVIRARILKHINELLTFLDNPIVEPTNNRVERQLRPNVIMRKITFGNGSQTGVRNHTIEQCCFTVRS' A
#
# COMPACT_ATOMS: atom_id res chain seq x y z
N MET A 1 -19.20 -13.54 -24.28
CA MET A 1 -18.90 -14.11 -22.94
C MET A 1 -18.22 -13.07 -22.02
N ILE A 2 -18.80 -11.88 -21.81
CA ILE A 2 -18.34 -10.94 -20.76
C ILE A 2 -19.57 -10.26 -20.12
N SER A 3 -20.58 -11.07 -19.80
CA SER A 3 -21.83 -10.56 -19.22
C SER A 3 -22.37 -11.54 -18.20
N GLN A 4 -21.65 -11.67 -17.09
CA GLN A 4 -22.34 -11.89 -15.83
C GLN A 4 -22.25 -10.58 -15.05
N LYS A 5 -23.40 -9.90 -14.96
CA LYS A 5 -23.60 -8.71 -14.14
C LYS A 5 -23.28 -9.09 -12.69
N LEU A 6 -22.09 -8.73 -12.24
CA LEU A 6 -21.64 -8.93 -10.87
C LEU A 6 -22.46 -8.01 -9.95
N LYS A 7 -23.51 -8.56 -9.35
CA LYS A 7 -24.33 -7.94 -8.29
C LYS A 7 -23.60 -7.99 -6.93
N ASP A 8 -22.29 -7.83 -6.93
CA ASP A 8 -21.50 -7.84 -5.70
C ASP A 8 -21.18 -6.40 -5.30
N GLU A 9 -21.79 -5.93 -4.22
CA GLU A 9 -21.50 -4.61 -3.63
C GLU A 9 -19.99 -4.40 -3.41
N LYS A 10 -19.28 -5.46 -3.01
CA LYS A 10 -17.82 -5.42 -2.83
C LYS A 10 -17.06 -5.14 -4.13
N LEU A 11 -17.51 -5.69 -5.25
CA LEU A 11 -16.87 -5.47 -6.53
C LEU A 11 -17.04 -4.02 -6.98
N ASN A 12 -18.21 -3.43 -6.74
CA ASN A 12 -18.46 -2.03 -7.07
C ASN A 12 -17.51 -1.10 -6.30
N VAL A 13 -17.25 -1.39 -5.02
CA VAL A 13 -16.28 -0.63 -4.21
C VAL A 13 -14.86 -0.78 -4.76
N ILE A 14 -14.44 -2.01 -5.10
CA ILE A 14 -13.10 -2.24 -5.67
C ILE A 14 -12.97 -1.52 -7.02
N ARG A 15 -13.98 -1.63 -7.88
CA ARG A 15 -14.02 -0.97 -9.19
C ARG A 15 -13.90 0.54 -9.07
N ALA A 16 -14.65 1.16 -8.15
CA ALA A 16 -14.57 2.59 -7.90
C ALA A 16 -13.17 3.02 -7.43
N ARG A 17 -12.51 2.22 -6.58
CA ARG A 17 -11.13 2.48 -6.14
C ARG A 17 -10.12 2.34 -7.27
N ILE A 18 -10.24 1.30 -8.09
CA ILE A 18 -9.34 1.11 -9.25
C ILE A 18 -9.47 2.29 -10.20
N LEU A 19 -10.70 2.70 -10.53
CA LEU A 19 -10.93 3.86 -11.41
C LEU A 19 -10.37 5.16 -10.82
N LYS A 20 -10.50 5.36 -9.51
CA LYS A 20 -9.96 6.54 -8.82
C LYS A 20 -8.44 6.62 -8.91
N HIS A 21 -7.74 5.49 -8.80
CA HIS A 21 -6.27 5.43 -8.73
C HIS A 21 -5.63 4.93 -10.03
N ILE A 22 -6.37 4.85 -11.13
CA ILE A 22 -5.90 4.23 -12.37
C ILE A 22 -4.66 4.93 -12.94
N ASN A 23 -4.61 6.26 -12.81
CA ASN A 23 -3.48 7.07 -13.27
C ASN A 23 -2.21 6.77 -12.48
N GLU A 24 -2.32 6.49 -11.18
CA GLU A 24 -1.18 6.14 -10.32
C GLU A 24 -0.70 4.70 -10.61
N LEU A 25 -1.63 3.78 -10.86
CA LEU A 25 -1.35 2.37 -11.16
C LEU A 25 -0.64 2.18 -12.51
N LEU A 26 -0.89 3.06 -13.48
CA LEU A 26 -0.38 2.96 -14.85
C LEU A 26 0.80 3.91 -15.13
N THR A 27 1.35 4.57 -14.12
CA THR A 27 2.49 5.50 -14.26
C THR A 27 3.72 4.91 -14.95
N PHE A 28 3.88 3.58 -14.92
CA PHE A 28 4.97 2.88 -15.60
C PHE A 28 4.83 2.86 -17.13
N LEU A 29 3.63 3.10 -17.68
CA LEU A 29 3.45 3.22 -19.13
C LEU A 29 4.00 4.55 -19.63
N ASP A 30 3.84 5.63 -18.85
CA ASP A 30 4.26 6.98 -19.23
C ASP A 30 5.75 7.22 -18.90
N ASN A 31 6.28 6.56 -17.86
CA ASN A 31 7.65 6.74 -17.39
C ASN A 31 8.45 5.44 -17.42
N PRO A 32 9.36 5.23 -18.39
CA PRO A 32 10.12 3.98 -18.53
C PRO A 32 11.14 3.75 -17.41
N ILE A 33 11.39 4.76 -16.57
CA ILE A 33 12.30 4.69 -15.41
C ILE A 33 11.63 3.95 -14.24
N VAL A 34 10.29 3.92 -14.21
CA VAL A 34 9.54 3.26 -13.14
C VAL A 34 9.44 1.77 -13.47
N GLU A 35 9.91 0.92 -12.56
CA GLU A 35 9.75 -0.53 -12.70
C GLU A 35 8.25 -0.89 -12.80
N PRO A 36 7.86 -1.79 -13.72
CA PRO A 36 6.46 -2.21 -13.88
C PRO A 36 5.96 -3.08 -12.72
N THR A 37 6.83 -3.36 -11.73
CA THR A 37 6.53 -4.22 -10.59
C THR A 37 6.43 -3.38 -9.31
N ASN A 38 5.46 -3.70 -8.46
CA ASN A 38 5.27 -3.04 -7.17
C ASN A 38 6.36 -3.39 -6.12
N ASN A 39 7.40 -4.12 -6.53
CA ASN A 39 8.45 -4.65 -5.67
C ASN A 39 9.16 -3.55 -4.86
N ARG A 40 9.41 -2.39 -5.48
CA ARG A 40 10.07 -1.25 -4.82
C ARG A 40 9.25 -0.72 -3.65
N VAL A 41 7.96 -0.46 -3.89
CA VAL A 41 7.04 0.04 -2.86
C VAL A 41 6.82 -1.01 -1.77
N GLU A 42 6.66 -2.28 -2.14
CA GLU A 42 6.52 -3.38 -1.17
C GLU A 42 7.76 -3.58 -0.31
N ARG A 43 8.96 -3.41 -0.86
CA ARG A 43 10.21 -3.44 -0.07
C ARG A 43 10.27 -2.28 0.92
N GLN A 44 9.86 -1.08 0.51
CA GLN A 44 9.79 0.08 1.40
C GLN A 44 8.72 -0.10 2.51
N LEU A 45 7.61 -0.78 2.20
CA LEU A 45 6.51 -1.00 3.15
C LEU A 45 6.74 -2.19 4.10
N ARG A 46 7.49 -3.22 3.67
CA ARG A 46 7.79 -4.43 4.45
C ARG A 46 8.25 -4.18 5.89
N PRO A 47 9.25 -3.32 6.17
CA PRO A 47 9.67 -3.08 7.56
C PRO A 47 8.52 -2.58 8.44
N ASN A 48 7.70 -1.66 7.93
CA ASN A 48 6.57 -1.10 8.66
C ASN A 48 5.47 -2.15 8.98
N VAL A 49 5.19 -3.06 8.04
CA VAL A 49 4.17 -4.10 8.24
C VAL A 49 4.67 -5.19 9.19
N ILE A 50 5.94 -5.58 9.06
CA ILE A 50 6.59 -6.53 9.96
C ILE A 50 6.61 -6.00 11.38
N MET A 51 7.02 -4.73 11.57
CA MET A 51 7.05 -4.12 12.89
C MET A 51 5.67 -4.09 13.54
N ARG A 52 4.62 -3.66 12.82
CA ARG A 52 3.24 -3.68 13.34
C ARG A 52 2.79 -5.06 13.79
N LYS A 53 3.24 -6.11 13.09
CA LYS A 53 2.94 -7.50 13.44
C LYS A 53 3.68 -7.93 14.71
N ILE A 54 4.94 -7.52 14.87
CA ILE A 54 5.78 -7.82 16.06
C ILE A 54 5.27 -7.08 17.29
N THR A 55 4.90 -5.80 17.16
CA THR A 55 4.50 -4.94 18.29
C THR A 55 3.02 -5.05 18.66
N PHE A 56 2.28 -5.99 18.07
CA PHE A 56 0.83 -6.12 18.26
C PHE A 56 0.06 -4.79 18.02
N GLY A 57 0.54 -4.01 17.04
CA GLY A 57 -0.07 -2.74 16.63
C GLY A 57 -0.10 -1.64 17.72
N ASN A 58 -1.21 -0.91 17.76
CA ASN A 58 -1.45 0.26 18.64
C ASN A 58 -2.06 -0.13 20.00
N GLY A 59 -2.15 -1.43 20.32
CA GLY A 59 -2.77 -1.93 21.54
C GLY A 59 -1.95 -1.67 22.81
N SER A 60 -0.69 -1.26 22.67
CA SER A 60 0.18 -0.84 23.78
C SER A 60 0.85 0.50 23.44
N GLN A 61 1.03 1.37 24.44
CA GLN A 61 1.72 2.66 24.28
C GLN A 61 3.16 2.50 23.76
N THR A 62 3.80 1.36 24.09
CA THR A 62 5.15 1.00 23.61
C THR A 62 5.17 0.71 22.11
N GLY A 63 4.16 0.04 21.56
CA GLY A 63 4.05 -0.25 20.12
C GLY A 63 3.92 1.02 19.28
N VAL A 64 3.16 2.01 19.75
CA VAL A 64 2.97 3.31 19.09
C VAL A 64 4.28 4.10 19.03
N ARG A 65 5.02 4.13 20.14
CA ARG A 65 6.30 4.84 20.24
C ARG A 65 7.37 4.23 19.34
N ASN A 66 7.44 2.90 19.26
CA ASN A 66 8.40 2.25 18.37
C ASN A 66 8.06 2.49 16.90
N HIS A 67 6.77 2.45 16.54
CA HIS A 67 6.33 2.73 15.17
C HIS A 67 6.64 4.17 14.73
N THR A 68 6.44 5.16 15.61
CA THR A 68 6.74 6.57 15.31
C THR A 68 8.24 6.85 15.13
N ILE A 69 9.10 6.18 15.91
CA ILE A 69 10.56 6.32 15.77
C ILE A 69 11.05 5.71 14.44
N GLU A 70 10.56 4.53 14.06
CA GLU A 70 10.93 3.92 12.76
C GLU A 70 10.46 4.77 11.57
N GLN A 71 9.22 5.28 11.62
CA GLN A 71 8.68 6.13 10.57
C GLN A 71 9.49 7.45 10.46
N CYS A 72 9.91 8.02 11.59
CA CYS A 72 10.76 9.20 11.64
C CYS A 72 12.13 8.93 11.01
N CYS A 73 12.81 7.84 11.40
CA CYS A 73 14.11 7.45 10.84
C CYS A 73 14.05 7.13 9.33
N PHE A 74 12.94 6.58 8.82
CA PHE A 74 12.77 6.33 7.39
C PHE A 74 12.62 7.62 6.58
N THR A 75 11.97 8.63 7.15
CA THR A 75 11.70 9.93 6.50
C THR A 75 12.95 10.82 6.46
N VAL A 76 13.85 10.72 7.46
CA VAL A 76 15.08 11.53 7.52
C VAL A 76 16.22 10.98 6.63
N ARG A 77 16.06 9.77 6.09
CA ARG A 77 17.10 9.07 5.31
C ARG A 77 16.78 8.91 3.82
N SER A 78 15.70 9.54 3.33
CA SER A 78 15.27 9.53 1.93
C SER A 78 15.50 10.88 1.26
#